data_AF-A0A0D6LYC8-F1
#
_entry.id   AF-A0A0D6LYC8-F1
#
_cell.length_a   1.000
_cell.length_b   1.000
_cell.length_c   1.000
_cell.angle_alpha   90.00
_cell.angle_beta   90.00
_cell.angle_gamma   90.00
#
_symmetry.space_group_name_H-M   'P 1'
#
loop_
_entity.id
_entity.type
_entity.pdbx_description
1 polymer ?
#
loop_
_entity_poly.entity_id
_entity_poly.type
_entity_poly.pdbx_seq_one_letter_code
_entity_poly.pdbx_strand_id
1 'polypeptide(L)'
;MDVDGLTRENAGRLMRGELRRTIIPCTPNGCLYLVQKATGDHDYVNGKSVVVLGRSKIVGAPAAALFMWHHGTTTICHSKTKDLKEQCLRADILIVAIGKKHFVKGKWEMCSLSGKHMQISR
;
A
#
# COMPACT_ATOMS: atom_id res chain seq x y z
N MET A 1 -22.68 -10.35 8.43
CA MET A 1 -21.33 -10.80 7.98
C MET A 1 -20.61 -9.60 7.39
N ASP A 2 -19.38 -9.32 7.80
CA ASP A 2 -18.54 -8.26 7.22
C ASP A 2 -17.69 -8.83 6.09
N VAL A 3 -18.26 -8.94 4.89
CA VAL A 3 -17.57 -9.53 3.73
C VAL A 3 -16.50 -8.60 3.14
N ASP A 4 -16.60 -7.30 3.42
CA ASP A 4 -15.70 -6.27 2.88
C ASP A 4 -14.54 -5.93 3.82
N GLY A 5 -14.54 -6.45 5.05
CA GLY A 5 -13.50 -6.17 6.06
C GLY A 5 -13.53 -4.74 6.60
N LEU A 6 -14.66 -4.04 6.49
CA LEU A 6 -14.77 -2.60 6.78
C LEU A 6 -15.34 -2.29 8.17
N THR A 7 -15.72 -3.31 8.94
CA THR A 7 -16.14 -3.11 10.34
C THR A 7 -14.97 -2.63 11.19
N ARG A 8 -15.30 -1.93 12.28
CA ARG A 8 -14.31 -1.49 13.28
C ARG A 8 -13.52 -2.66 13.87
N GLU A 9 -14.17 -3.80 14.02
CA GLU A 9 -13.56 -5.03 14.53
C GLU A 9 -12.47 -5.54 13.59
N ASN A 10 -12.79 -5.77 12.30
CA ASN A 10 -11.80 -6.21 11.32
C ASN A 10 -10.69 -5.17 11.10
N ALA A 11 -11.03 -3.88 11.06
CA ALA A 11 -10.03 -2.82 10.99
C ALA A 11 -9.08 -2.83 12.21
N GLY A 12 -9.62 -3.05 13.42
CA GLY A 12 -8.85 -3.17 14.64
C GLY A 12 -7.93 -4.39 14.65
N ARG A 13 -8.45 -5.54 14.24
CA ARG A 13 -7.67 -6.79 14.11
C ARG A 13 -6.54 -6.66 13.07
N LEU A 14 -6.84 -6.05 11.91
CA LEU A 14 -5.83 -5.76 10.89
C LEU A 14 -4.72 -4.87 11.46
N MET A 15 -5.09 -3.80 12.16
CA MET A 15 -4.11 -2.88 12.75
C MET A 15 -3.23 -3.56 13.81
N ARG A 16 -3.76 -4.57 14.51
CA ARG A 16 -3.03 -5.37 15.52
C ARG A 16 -2.26 -6.57 14.95
N GLY A 17 -2.37 -6.84 13.65
CA GLY A 17 -1.65 -7.95 13.00
C GLY A 17 -2.33 -9.31 13.17
N GLU A 18 -3.60 -9.34 13.56
CA GLU A 18 -4.39 -10.57 13.70
C GLU A 18 -4.88 -11.08 12.33
N LEU A 19 -3.97 -11.20 11.35
CA LEU A 19 -4.32 -11.48 9.94
C LEU A 19 -5.15 -12.75 9.75
N ARG A 20 -4.91 -13.79 10.56
CA ARG A 20 -5.66 -15.06 10.52
C ARG A 20 -7.12 -14.93 10.99
N ARG A 21 -7.45 -13.89 11.76
CA ARG A 21 -8.77 -13.65 12.35
C ARG A 21 -9.48 -12.45 11.72
N THR A 22 -8.89 -11.89 10.67
CA THR A 22 -9.34 -10.66 10.03
C THR A 22 -9.82 -10.94 8.63
N ILE A 23 -10.98 -10.41 8.27
CA ILE A 23 -11.36 -10.29 6.85
C ILE A 23 -10.64 -9.06 6.31
N ILE A 24 -9.66 -9.29 5.42
CA ILE A 24 -8.83 -8.23 4.86
C ILE A 24 -9.62 -7.54 3.73
N PRO A 25 -9.66 -6.19 3.68
CA PRO A 25 -10.37 -5.50 2.61
C PRO A 25 -9.83 -5.87 1.23
N CYS A 26 -10.74 -6.08 0.28
CA CYS A 26 -10.44 -6.67 -1.03
C CYS A 26 -9.41 -5.86 -1.84
N THR A 27 -9.45 -4.53 -1.74
CA THR A 27 -8.52 -3.65 -2.50
C THR A 27 -7.09 -3.74 -1.95
N PRO A 28 -6.82 -3.53 -0.65
CA PRO A 28 -5.52 -3.85 -0.04
C PRO A 28 -4.99 -5.24 -0.35
N ASN A 29 -5.85 -6.27 -0.22
CA ASN A 29 -5.46 -7.65 -0.48
C ASN A 29 -5.09 -7.87 -1.96
N GLY A 30 -5.87 -7.30 -2.87
CA GLY A 30 -5.56 -7.29 -4.30
C GLY A 30 -4.24 -6.59 -4.61
N CYS A 31 -3.92 -5.49 -3.93
CA CYS A 31 -2.64 -4.79 -4.10
C CYS A 31 -1.45 -5.71 -3.72
N LEU A 32 -1.54 -6.37 -2.57
CA LEU A 32 -0.51 -7.31 -2.12
C LEU A 32 -0.34 -8.47 -3.11
N TYR A 33 -1.45 -9.07 -3.54
CA TYR A 33 -1.43 -10.15 -4.52
C TYR A 33 -0.80 -9.71 -5.85
N LEU A 34 -1.10 -8.51 -6.33
CA LEU A 34 -0.50 -7.96 -7.56
C LEU A 34 1.02 -7.78 -7.39
N VAL A 35 1.49 -7.28 -6.25
CA VAL A 35 2.92 -7.17 -5.97
C VAL A 35 3.60 -8.53 -6.04
N GLN A 36 3.07 -9.53 -5.33
CA GLN A 36 3.63 -10.88 -5.31
C GLN A 36 3.63 -11.50 -6.70
N LYS A 37 2.52 -11.36 -7.43
CA LYS A 37 2.37 -11.93 -8.78
C LYS A 37 3.31 -11.30 -9.78
N ALA A 38 3.43 -9.97 -9.81
CA ALA A 38 4.29 -9.30 -10.80
C ALA A 38 5.78 -9.39 -10.48
N THR A 39 6.16 -9.65 -9.23
CA THR A 39 7.56 -9.88 -8.84
C THR A 39 7.98 -11.35 -8.88
N GLY A 40 7.01 -12.27 -8.83
CA GLY A 40 7.25 -13.71 -8.72
C GLY A 40 7.73 -14.15 -7.33
N ASP A 41 7.63 -13.27 -6.33
CA ASP A 41 8.16 -13.49 -4.98
C ASP A 41 7.07 -13.15 -3.94
N HIS A 42 6.67 -14.15 -3.16
CA HIS A 42 5.65 -14.00 -2.13
C HIS A 42 6.11 -13.12 -0.96
N ASP A 43 7.42 -13.10 -0.70
CA ASP A 43 8.03 -12.34 0.40
C ASP A 43 8.65 -11.03 -0.09
N TYR A 44 8.35 -10.60 -1.33
CA TYR A 44 8.93 -9.41 -1.94
C TYR A 44 8.82 -8.15 -1.09
N VAL A 45 7.76 -8.03 -0.27
CA VAL A 45 7.49 -6.87 0.59
C VAL A 45 8.48 -6.78 1.76
N ASN A 46 9.09 -7.90 2.17
CA ASN A 46 9.96 -7.97 3.33
C ASN A 46 11.18 -7.04 3.18
N GLY A 47 11.34 -6.12 4.12
CA GLY A 47 12.43 -5.15 4.14
C GLY A 47 12.29 -4.01 3.11
N LYS A 48 11.21 -3.96 2.33
CA LYS A 48 10.99 -2.91 1.32
C LYS A 48 10.41 -1.63 1.91
N SER A 49 10.79 -0.52 1.31
CA SER A 49 10.15 0.79 1.52
C SER A 49 8.81 0.83 0.78
N VAL A 50 7.71 0.95 1.53
CA VAL A 50 6.35 0.97 0.99
C VAL A 50 5.73 2.33 1.28
N VAL A 51 5.42 3.10 0.23
CA VAL A 51 4.71 4.36 0.37
C VAL A 51 3.25 4.19 0.00
N VAL A 52 2.37 4.54 0.92
CA VAL A 52 0.92 4.55 0.69
C VAL A 52 0.44 6.00 0.60
N LEU A 53 0.15 6.44 -0.61
CA LEU A 53 -0.42 7.75 -0.88
C LEU A 53 -1.93 7.69 -0.70
N GLY A 54 -2.42 8.20 0.43
CA GLY A 54 -3.83 8.18 0.83
C GLY A 54 -4.04 7.41 2.13
N ARG A 55 -5.01 7.86 2.94
CA ARG A 55 -5.31 7.28 4.28
C ARG A 55 -6.81 7.04 4.49
N SER A 56 -7.51 6.71 3.42
CA SER A 56 -8.94 6.38 3.50
C SER A 56 -9.16 5.10 4.32
N LYS A 57 -10.34 4.97 4.93
CA LYS A 57 -10.74 3.76 5.67
C LYS A 57 -10.88 2.53 4.78
N ILE A 58 -11.19 2.74 3.50
CA ILE A 58 -11.46 1.67 2.53
C ILE A 58 -10.16 1.09 1.95
N VAL A 59 -9.15 1.93 1.71
CA VAL A 59 -7.94 1.50 0.98
C VAL A 59 -6.65 1.90 1.70
N GLY A 60 -6.41 3.20 1.92
CA GLY A 60 -5.10 3.68 2.34
C GLY A 60 -4.63 3.14 3.69
N ALA A 61 -5.46 3.30 4.73
CA ALA A 61 -5.15 2.79 6.06
C ALA A 61 -5.01 1.25 6.12
N PRO A 62 -5.95 0.44 5.56
CA PRO A 62 -5.79 -1.00 5.58
C PRO A 62 -4.64 -1.50 4.69
N ALA A 63 -4.32 -0.84 3.57
CA ALA A 63 -3.15 -1.19 2.77
C ALA A 63 -1.84 -0.95 3.53
N ALA A 64 -1.71 0.18 4.23
CA ALA A 64 -0.53 0.44 5.04
C ALA A 64 -0.37 -0.61 6.15
N ALA A 65 -1.43 -0.93 6.88
CA ALA A 65 -1.38 -1.96 7.91
C ALA A 65 -1.05 -3.35 7.34
N LEU A 66 -1.65 -3.72 6.21
CA LEU A 66 -1.37 -5.01 5.57
C LEU A 66 0.11 -5.12 5.18
N PHE A 67 0.64 -4.15 4.43
CA PHE A 67 2.04 -4.20 3.98
C PHE A 67 3.04 -4.13 5.15
N MET A 68 2.69 -3.45 6.24
CA MET A 68 3.48 -3.45 7.49
C MET A 68 3.57 -4.87 8.08
N TRP A 69 2.46 -5.60 8.14
CA TRP A 69 2.45 -6.98 8.63
C TRP A 69 3.06 -8.00 7.66
N HIS A 70 3.32 -7.59 6.42
CA HIS A 70 4.17 -8.29 5.46
C HIS A 70 5.64 -7.80 5.50
N HIS A 71 6.06 -7.23 6.63
CA HIS A 71 7.43 -6.78 6.91
C HIS A 71 7.95 -5.63 6.01
N GLY A 72 7.04 -4.87 5.40
CA GLY A 72 7.37 -3.62 4.71
C GLY A 72 7.57 -2.46 5.67
N THR A 73 8.55 -1.61 5.41
CA THR A 73 8.68 -0.30 6.07
C THR A 73 7.69 0.67 5.45
N THR A 74 6.54 0.86 6.11
CA THR A 74 5.42 1.62 5.52
C THR A 74 5.43 3.10 5.91
N THR A 75 5.27 3.97 4.91
CA THR A 75 5.09 5.42 5.09
C THR A 75 3.75 5.85 4.49
N ILE A 76 2.89 6.47 5.30
CA ILE A 76 1.59 6.98 4.84
C ILE A 76 1.71 8.45 4.46
N CYS A 77 1.43 8.77 3.21
CA CYS A 77 1.38 10.14 2.71
C CYS A 77 -0.06 10.62 2.46
N HIS A 78 -0.31 11.93 2.55
CA HIS A 78 -1.62 12.55 2.33
C HIS A 78 -1.48 14.01 1.89
N SER A 79 -2.62 14.71 1.75
CA SER A 79 -2.69 16.10 1.28
C SER A 79 -1.93 17.15 2.10
N LYS A 80 -1.42 16.79 3.28
CA LYS A 80 -0.62 17.68 4.15
C LYS A 80 0.82 17.19 4.32
N THR A 81 1.21 16.12 3.61
CA THR A 81 2.59 15.62 3.62
C THR A 81 3.48 16.61 2.88
N LYS A 82 4.52 17.11 3.55
CA LYS A 82 5.58 17.90 2.93
C LYS A 82 6.46 17.01 2.07
N ASP A 83 7.04 17.58 1.01
CA ASP A 83 7.97 16.88 0.12
C ASP A 83 7.40 15.57 -0.45
N LEU A 84 6.09 15.56 -0.72
CA LEU A 84 5.33 14.37 -1.14
C LEU A 84 5.98 13.62 -2.31
N LYS A 85 6.47 14.37 -3.30
CA LYS A 85 7.15 13.80 -4.47
C LYS A 85 8.40 13.03 -4.05
N GLU A 86 9.21 13.59 -3.17
CA GLU A 86 10.43 12.96 -2.69
C GLU A 86 10.14 11.68 -1.90
N GLN A 87 9.13 11.70 -1.05
CA GLN A 87 8.68 10.50 -0.34
C GLN A 87 8.29 9.39 -1.32
N CYS A 88 7.50 9.71 -2.36
CA CYS A 88 7.08 8.72 -3.36
C CYS A 88 8.24 8.20 -4.22
N LEU A 89 9.26 9.01 -4.51
CA LEU A 89 10.43 8.60 -5.31
C LEU A 89 11.35 7.63 -4.57
N ARG A 90 11.33 7.61 -3.23
CA ARG A 90 12.13 6.71 -2.38
C ARG A 90 11.47 5.35 -2.14
N ALA A 91 10.30 5.10 -2.72
CA ALA A 91 9.53 3.89 -2.49
C ALA A 91 9.96 2.76 -3.43
N ASP A 92 10.19 1.57 -2.86
CA ASP A 92 10.26 0.35 -3.66
C ASP A 92 8.86 -0.01 -4.18
N ILE A 93 7.84 0.21 -3.34
CA ILE A 93 6.43 -0.08 -3.63
C ILE A 93 5.60 1.18 -3.37
N LEU A 94 4.87 1.65 -4.38
CA LEU A 94 4.01 2.84 -4.29
C LEU A 94 2.54 2.50 -4.49
N ILE A 95 1.74 2.62 -3.43
CA ILE A 95 0.28 2.41 -3.46
C ILE A 95 -0.41 3.76 -3.54
N VAL A 96 -1.19 4.01 -4.58
CA VAL A 96 -1.86 5.30 -4.84
C VAL A 96 -3.37 5.17 -4.64
N ALA A 97 -3.87 5.68 -3.52
CA ALA A 97 -5.26 5.54 -3.05
C ALA A 97 -5.95 6.89 -2.77
N ILE A 98 -5.84 7.84 -3.71
CA ILE A 98 -6.33 9.23 -3.56
C ILE A 98 -7.51 9.60 -4.46
N GLY A 99 -8.01 8.68 -5.30
CA GLY A 99 -9.19 8.91 -6.15
C GLY A 99 -9.03 10.03 -7.18
N LYS A 100 -7.79 10.43 -7.50
CA LYS A 100 -7.46 11.44 -8.51
C LYS A 100 -6.70 10.78 -9.65
N LYS A 101 -7.34 10.68 -10.81
CA LYS A 101 -6.72 10.19 -12.04
C LYS A 101 -5.51 11.06 -12.40
N HIS A 102 -4.42 10.43 -12.83
CA HIS A 102 -3.18 11.08 -13.29
C HIS A 102 -2.47 11.99 -12.26
N PHE A 103 -2.78 11.86 -10.96
CA PHE A 103 -2.12 12.67 -9.93
C PHE A 103 -0.62 12.34 -9.83
N VAL A 104 -0.29 11.05 -9.78
CA VAL A 104 1.07 10.57 -10.01
C VAL A 104 1.24 10.52 -11.53
N LYS A 105 1.80 11.58 -12.10
CA LYS A 105 2.14 11.62 -13.53
C LYS A 105 3.32 10.68 -13.77
N GLY A 106 3.38 10.02 -14.94
CA GLY A 106 4.51 9.16 -15.32
C GLY A 106 5.90 9.82 -15.26
N LYS A 107 5.96 11.16 -15.18
CA LYS A 107 7.17 11.96 -14.93
C LYS A 107 7.66 11.97 -13.48
N TRP A 108 6.97 11.31 -12.54
CA TRP A 108 7.62 10.91 -11.29
C TRP A 108 8.46 9.68 -11.64
N GLU A 109 9.53 9.93 -12.39
CA GLU A 109 10.52 8.92 -12.75
C GLU A 109 11.14 8.45 -11.44
N MET A 110 10.57 7.39 -10.85
CA MET A 110 11.19 6.64 -9.76
C MET A 110 12.57 6.26 -10.30
N CYS A 111 13.60 6.87 -9.73
CA CYS A 111 14.95 6.91 -10.29
C CYS A 111 15.38 5.46 -10.60
N SER A 112 15.51 5.17 -11.89
CA SER A 112 15.79 3.83 -12.42
C SER A 112 17.20 3.39 -12.03
N LEU A 113 17.36 2.83 -10.84
CA LEU A 113 18.52 2.08 -10.43
C LEU A 113 18.04 0.68 -10.04
N SER A 114 18.13 -0.25 -10.99
CA SER A 114 17.71 -1.65 -10.90
C SER A 114 16.19 -1.86 -10.80
N GLY A 115 15.56 -2.11 -11.95
CA GLY A 115 14.10 -2.21 -12.09
C GLY A 115 13.43 -3.10 -11.05
N LYS A 116 12.39 -2.57 -10.39
CA LYS A 116 11.21 -3.24 -9.78
C LYS A 116 10.34 -2.23 -9.00
N HIS A 117 9.98 -1.09 -9.61
CA HIS A 117 9.04 -0.15 -8.99
C HIS A 117 7.61 -0.48 -9.42
N MET A 118 6.71 -0.73 -8.45
CA MET A 118 5.31 -1.08 -8.70
C MET A 118 4.39 0.05 -8.24
N GLN A 119 3.66 0.66 -9.18
CA GLN A 119 2.59 1.62 -8.89
C GLN A 119 1.24 0.94 -9.00
N ILE A 120 0.44 0.97 -7.93
CA ILE A 120 -0.93 0.43 -7.93
C ILE A 120 -1.90 1.60 -7.73
N SER A 121 -2.68 1.93 -8.76
CA SER A 121 -3.67 3.02 -8.73
C SER A 121 -5.07 2.53 -9.08
N ARG A 122 -6.09 3.12 -8.45
CA ARG A 122 -7.50 2.98 -8.80
C ARG A 122 -7.99 4.18 -9.61
#